data_AF-A0A1H1PD35-F1
#
_entry.id   AF-A0A1H1PD35-F1
#
_cell.length_a   1.000
_cell.length_b   1.000
_cell.length_c   1.000
_cell.angle_alpha   90.00
_cell.angle_beta   90.00
_cell.angle_gamma   90.00
#
_symmetry.space_group_name_H-M   'P 1'
#
loop_
_entity.id
_entity.type
_entity.pdbx_description
1 polymer ?
#
loop_
_entity_poly.entity_id
_entity_poly.type
_entity_poly.pdbx_seq_one_letter_code
_entity_poly.pdbx_strand_id
1 'polypeptide(L)'
;MINRYLLILFGIFLLTSCKNDQKDSKNTDARKSSEKEQISEEALLDTVQKQTLKYFWDYAEPNSGMARERFHPDGDYPKDDAHVVTTGGSGFGLMAIVAGVERDFISRDSAVARLDKIADFLDSTPRFHGAWSHWLNGETGEVQAFGEKDNGGDIVETSFLAQGFLVVREYLKNGSEEEKAVAAKYDKLWKGIEWNWYTNNKNGIYWHWSPVYEWEMDFKIEGYNECLITYVLAASSPDHAIALEVYHNGWARGGNITTNTKAYGLPLILKHNTRGDKAGPLFWAHYSYLGLNPKGLSDKYANYWDLNVNHTLINYEYAQENPKNFKTYSPESWGLTASYTRNGDDGIGYTAHSPDTDKGVVSPTAAISSIPYTPQKSLAAMRYFYTDLNDLVWGPAGFYDAFSLEGEEWVAPRYLAIDQGPMIVMIENYRSGLIWDLFMGAPEVQKGLENLGFTYEK
;
A
#
# COMPACT_ATOMS: atom_id res chain seq x y z
N MET A 1 14.71 81.16 13.40
CA MET A 1 15.37 79.85 13.21
C MET A 1 14.29 78.77 13.30
N ILE A 2 14.07 78.08 12.17
CA ILE A 2 13.41 76.78 11.96
C ILE A 2 12.19 76.40 12.85
N ASN A 3 11.08 76.23 12.13
CA ASN A 3 9.75 75.74 12.50
C ASN A 3 9.68 74.59 13.52
N ARG A 4 8.68 74.69 14.41
CA ARG A 4 8.11 73.57 15.17
C ARG A 4 6.65 73.88 15.59
N TYR A 5 5.77 72.92 15.32
CA TYR A 5 4.44 72.64 15.90
C TYR A 5 3.31 73.68 15.67
N LEU A 6 2.22 73.32 14.96
CA LEU A 6 1.07 72.47 15.35
C LEU A 6 -0.02 73.29 16.08
N LEU A 7 -1.29 72.97 15.77
CA LEU A 7 -2.55 73.36 16.43
C LEU A 7 -3.18 74.72 16.03
N ILE A 8 -4.49 74.89 15.88
CA ILE A 8 -5.69 74.02 15.73
C ILE A 8 -6.90 74.97 15.48
N LEU A 9 -7.94 74.47 14.77
CA LEU A 9 -9.37 74.87 14.73
C LEU A 9 -9.82 76.35 14.63
N PHE A 10 -10.75 76.61 13.69
CA PHE A 10 -12.20 76.86 13.94
C PHE A 10 -12.92 77.01 12.57
N GLY A 11 -14.05 76.35 12.29
CA GLY A 11 -15.38 76.80 12.72
C GLY A 11 -16.21 77.29 11.50
N ILE A 12 -16.66 76.40 10.59
CA ILE A 12 -18.03 75.86 10.40
C ILE A 12 -19.14 76.86 9.96
N PHE A 13 -19.99 76.35 9.05
CA PHE A 13 -21.41 76.64 8.72
C PHE A 13 -21.64 77.53 7.50
N LEU A 14 -22.60 77.29 6.59
CA LEU A 14 -23.42 76.15 6.11
C LEU A 14 -24.44 76.80 5.17
N LEU A 15 -24.98 76.10 4.15
CA LEU A 15 -26.37 76.18 3.63
C LEU A 15 -26.51 75.07 2.54
N THR A 16 -27.17 73.93 2.83
CA THR A 16 -28.54 73.48 2.39
C THR A 16 -28.67 73.25 0.86
N SER A 17 -29.34 72.23 0.28
CA SER A 17 -30.33 71.23 0.71
C SER A 17 -30.45 70.06 -0.32
N CYS A 18 -30.63 68.85 0.22
CA CYS A 18 -31.24 67.59 -0.24
C CYS A 18 -31.46 67.22 -1.73
N LYS A 19 -30.93 66.04 -2.10
CA LYS A 19 -31.72 64.97 -2.76
C LYS A 19 -31.25 63.59 -2.31
N ASN A 20 -32.23 62.75 -2.01
CA ASN A 20 -32.19 61.54 -1.20
C ASN A 20 -31.90 60.31 -2.07
N ASP A 21 -30.99 59.43 -1.65
CA ASP A 21 -31.14 57.98 -1.80
C ASP A 21 -30.33 57.28 -0.70
N GLN A 22 -31.03 56.39 0.02
CA GLN A 22 -30.63 55.81 1.29
C GLN A 22 -29.36 54.97 1.18
N LYS A 23 -28.32 55.41 1.90
CA LYS A 23 -27.22 54.57 2.37
C LYS A 23 -27.53 54.17 3.80
N ASP A 24 -27.82 52.90 4.04
CA ASP A 24 -27.66 52.31 5.37
C ASP A 24 -26.41 51.43 5.38
N SER A 25 -25.49 51.84 6.23
CA SER A 25 -24.17 51.28 6.47
C SER A 25 -24.23 49.86 7.03
N LYS A 26 -23.43 48.95 6.47
CA LYS A 26 -22.87 47.83 7.24
C LYS A 26 -21.46 47.54 6.77
N ASN A 27 -20.54 47.63 7.73
CA ASN A 27 -19.39 46.77 7.91
C ASN A 27 -19.19 45.72 6.81
N THR A 28 -18.18 45.91 5.97
CA THR A 28 -17.51 44.80 5.31
C THR A 28 -16.04 44.98 5.57
N ASP A 29 -15.64 44.49 6.75
CA ASP A 29 -14.37 43.81 6.93
C ASP A 29 -14.07 43.06 5.64
N ALA A 30 -13.04 43.51 4.92
CA ALA A 30 -12.44 42.74 3.85
C ALA A 30 -11.70 41.57 4.50
N ARG A 31 -12.45 40.62 5.07
CA ARG A 31 -11.99 39.25 5.16
C ARG A 31 -11.96 38.76 3.72
N LYS A 32 -10.79 38.94 3.10
CA LYS A 32 -10.28 37.93 2.17
C LYS A 32 -10.29 36.61 2.95
N SER A 33 -11.42 35.91 2.96
CA SER A 33 -11.38 34.47 3.07
C SER A 33 -10.64 34.04 1.82
N SER A 34 -9.38 33.65 1.98
CA SER A 34 -8.73 32.84 0.98
C SER A 34 -9.57 31.57 0.86
N GLU A 35 -10.51 31.54 -0.08
CA GLU A 35 -10.92 30.28 -0.68
C GLU A 35 -9.62 29.72 -1.27
N LYS A 36 -8.92 28.87 -0.50
CA LYS A 36 -7.92 27.98 -1.07
C LYS A 36 -8.69 27.22 -2.14
N GLU A 37 -8.37 27.51 -3.40
CA GLU A 37 -8.97 26.82 -4.54
C GLU A 37 -8.75 25.32 -4.32
N GLN A 38 -9.84 24.60 -4.01
CA GLN A 38 -9.75 23.24 -3.53
C GLN A 38 -9.41 22.34 -4.72
N ILE A 39 -8.27 21.62 -4.63
CA ILE A 39 -7.86 20.66 -5.68
C ILE A 39 -9.01 19.68 -5.97
N SER A 40 -9.33 19.44 -7.24
CA SER A 40 -10.37 18.47 -7.59
C SER A 40 -9.99 17.06 -7.14
N GLU A 41 -10.96 16.15 -7.03
CA GLU A 41 -10.67 14.75 -6.69
C GLU A 41 -9.71 14.10 -7.69
N GLU A 42 -9.99 14.22 -8.99
CA GLU A 42 -9.10 13.69 -10.04
C GLU A 42 -7.70 14.30 -9.99
N ALA A 43 -7.58 15.62 -9.79
CA ALA A 43 -6.26 16.25 -9.67
C ALA A 43 -5.52 15.80 -8.40
N LEU A 44 -6.22 15.53 -7.29
CA LEU A 44 -5.63 14.99 -6.08
C LEU A 44 -5.12 13.55 -6.31
N LEU A 45 -5.94 12.70 -6.93
CA LEU A 45 -5.57 11.32 -7.25
C LEU A 45 -4.35 11.27 -8.19
N ASP A 46 -4.36 12.07 -9.27
CA ASP A 46 -3.20 12.18 -10.18
C ASP A 46 -1.96 12.67 -9.43
N THR A 47 -2.09 13.70 -8.58
CA THR A 47 -0.96 14.26 -7.82
C THR A 47 -0.35 13.21 -6.89
N VAL A 48 -1.19 12.48 -6.15
CA VAL A 48 -0.76 11.43 -5.23
C VAL A 48 -0.14 10.27 -5.98
N GLN A 49 -0.80 9.71 -7.00
CA GLN A 49 -0.23 8.60 -7.77
C GLN A 49 1.09 8.98 -8.46
N LYS A 50 1.15 10.14 -9.13
CA LYS A 50 2.34 10.58 -9.87
C LYS A 50 3.54 10.85 -8.96
N GLN A 51 3.32 11.48 -7.81
CA GLN A 51 4.41 11.74 -6.86
C GLN A 51 4.87 10.44 -6.18
N THR A 52 3.94 9.57 -5.77
CA THR A 52 4.29 8.28 -5.14
C THR A 52 5.01 7.34 -6.11
N LEU A 53 4.68 7.38 -7.42
CA LEU A 53 5.37 6.61 -8.46
C LEU A 53 6.88 6.86 -8.50
N LYS A 54 7.34 8.05 -8.11
CA LYS A 54 8.78 8.37 -8.05
C LYS A 54 9.56 7.42 -7.15
N TYR A 55 8.93 6.84 -6.12
CA TYR A 55 9.56 5.82 -5.28
C TYR A 55 10.09 4.65 -6.12
N PHE A 56 9.27 4.15 -7.04
CA PHE A 56 9.57 2.99 -7.89
C PHE A 56 10.25 3.37 -9.21
N TRP A 57 10.25 4.65 -9.56
CA TRP A 57 10.79 5.13 -10.83
C TRP A 57 12.13 5.85 -10.67
N ASP A 58 12.11 6.98 -9.97
CA ASP A 58 13.24 7.89 -9.76
C ASP A 58 14.18 7.38 -8.65
N TYR A 59 13.62 6.77 -7.60
CA TYR A 59 14.34 6.35 -6.39
C TYR A 59 14.55 4.83 -6.28
N ALA A 60 14.24 4.08 -7.35
CA ALA A 60 14.57 2.66 -7.45
C ALA A 60 16.08 2.43 -7.33
N GLU A 61 16.49 1.23 -6.92
CA GLU A 61 17.89 0.89 -6.88
C GLU A 61 18.45 0.84 -8.32
N PRO A 62 19.53 1.57 -8.63
CA PRO A 62 19.93 1.84 -10.01
C PRO A 62 20.47 0.63 -10.77
N ASN A 63 21.04 -0.38 -10.11
CA ASN A 63 21.58 -1.57 -10.77
C ASN A 63 20.48 -2.58 -11.15
N SER A 64 19.63 -2.96 -10.20
CA SER A 64 18.53 -3.90 -10.36
C SER A 64 17.30 -3.28 -11.03
N GLY A 65 17.09 -1.97 -10.82
CA GLY A 65 15.83 -1.30 -11.15
C GLY A 65 14.66 -1.66 -10.22
N MET A 66 14.90 -2.48 -9.19
CA MET A 66 13.91 -2.95 -8.22
C MET A 66 13.61 -1.90 -7.15
N ALA A 67 12.53 -2.12 -6.40
CA ALA A 67 12.14 -1.27 -5.28
C ALA A 67 13.10 -1.48 -4.11
N ARG A 68 13.70 -0.39 -3.61
CA ARG A 68 14.43 -0.42 -2.33
C ARG A 68 13.49 -0.87 -1.22
N GLU A 69 14.00 -1.51 -0.19
CA GLU A 69 13.22 -1.76 1.04
C GLU A 69 12.76 -0.43 1.66
N ARG A 70 13.70 0.50 1.79
CA ARG A 70 13.49 1.81 2.39
C ARG A 70 14.17 2.90 1.58
N PHE A 71 13.56 4.08 1.58
CA PHE A 71 14.17 5.29 1.04
C PHE A 71 14.13 6.40 2.09
N HIS A 72 15.30 6.86 2.50
CA HIS A 72 15.50 8.00 3.39
C HIS A 72 16.08 9.17 2.57
N PRO A 73 15.30 10.27 2.35
CA PRO A 73 15.75 11.39 1.53
C PRO A 73 16.97 12.14 2.06
N ASP A 74 17.22 12.09 3.37
CA ASP A 74 18.39 12.69 4.02
C ASP A 74 19.69 11.90 3.78
N GLY A 75 19.59 10.68 3.27
CA GLY A 75 20.72 9.77 3.05
C GLY A 75 21.22 9.09 4.31
N ASP A 76 20.56 9.23 5.47
CA ASP A 76 20.98 8.58 6.71
C ASP A 76 20.35 7.19 6.81
N TYR A 77 21.15 6.15 6.55
CA TYR A 77 20.75 4.75 6.67
C TYR A 77 21.52 4.09 7.83
N PRO A 78 20.92 4.00 9.04
CA PRO A 78 21.62 3.49 10.23
C PRO A 78 22.12 2.04 10.09
N LYS A 79 21.58 1.28 9.13
CA LYS A 79 21.95 -0.11 8.84
C LYS A 79 22.81 -0.27 7.57
N ASP A 80 23.18 0.82 6.92
CA ASP A 80 23.89 0.83 5.63
C ASP A 80 23.19 -0.03 4.55
N ASP A 81 21.87 0.06 4.49
CA ASP A 81 20.99 -0.81 3.70
C ASP A 81 20.26 -0.09 2.55
N ALA A 82 20.77 1.06 2.11
CA ALA A 82 20.18 1.85 1.01
C ALA A 82 20.14 1.11 -0.34
N HIS A 83 20.99 0.10 -0.51
CA HIS A 83 21.10 -0.72 -1.70
C HIS A 83 20.21 -1.98 -1.64
N VAL A 84 19.61 -2.27 -0.47
CA VAL A 84 18.77 -3.46 -0.29
C VAL A 84 17.43 -3.26 -0.98
N VAL A 85 17.05 -4.24 -1.79
CA VAL A 85 15.76 -4.30 -2.48
C VAL A 85 14.87 -5.38 -1.88
N THR A 86 13.57 -5.09 -1.82
CA THR A 86 12.55 -6.03 -1.33
C THR A 86 11.83 -6.71 -2.49
N THR A 87 11.64 -8.02 -2.39
CA THR A 87 10.99 -8.78 -3.46
C THR A 87 9.49 -8.52 -3.51
N GLY A 88 8.75 -8.60 -2.40
CA GLY A 88 7.32 -8.33 -2.42
C GLY A 88 6.98 -6.87 -2.68
N GLY A 89 7.72 -5.92 -2.08
CA GLY A 89 7.56 -4.49 -2.39
C GLY A 89 7.88 -4.17 -3.86
N SER A 90 8.81 -4.90 -4.48
CA SER A 90 9.04 -4.79 -5.94
C SER A 90 7.90 -5.35 -6.76
N GLY A 91 7.19 -6.38 -6.29
CA GLY A 91 5.94 -6.85 -6.89
C GLY A 91 4.90 -5.74 -7.00
N PHE A 92 4.75 -4.93 -5.95
CA PHE A 92 3.87 -3.76 -5.96
C PHE A 92 4.40 -2.69 -6.93
N GLY A 93 5.73 -2.50 -6.95
CA GLY A 93 6.40 -1.60 -7.90
C GLY A 93 6.17 -1.95 -9.37
N LEU A 94 6.14 -3.23 -9.73
CA LEU A 94 5.81 -3.68 -11.10
C LEU A 94 4.40 -3.24 -11.51
N MET A 95 3.42 -3.41 -10.63
CA MET A 95 2.04 -2.95 -10.88
C MET A 95 1.95 -1.43 -10.93
N ALA A 96 2.70 -0.73 -10.06
CA ALA A 96 2.76 0.73 -10.06
C ALA A 96 3.34 1.29 -11.36
N ILE A 97 4.36 0.65 -11.94
CA ILE A 97 4.92 1.02 -13.25
C ILE A 97 3.86 0.86 -14.35
N VAL A 98 3.09 -0.24 -14.35
CA VAL A 98 1.98 -0.43 -15.31
C VAL A 98 0.93 0.67 -15.18
N ALA A 99 0.50 1.00 -13.95
CA ALA A 99 -0.41 2.11 -13.70
C ALA A 99 0.17 3.46 -14.17
N GLY A 100 1.47 3.69 -13.96
CA GLY A 100 2.17 4.89 -14.40
C GLY A 100 2.23 5.06 -15.92
N VAL A 101 2.35 3.96 -16.67
CA VAL A 101 2.27 3.96 -18.13
C VAL A 101 0.85 4.28 -18.59
N GLU A 102 -0.16 3.62 -18.03
CA GLU A 102 -1.57 3.82 -18.42
C GLU A 102 -2.05 5.26 -18.18
N ARG A 103 -1.45 5.94 -17.20
CA ARG A 103 -1.75 7.34 -16.86
C ARG A 103 -0.86 8.35 -17.58
N ASP A 104 -0.01 7.93 -18.51
CA ASP A 104 0.98 8.77 -19.20
C ASP A 104 1.91 9.54 -18.23
N PHE A 105 2.16 9.00 -17.03
CA PHE A 105 3.08 9.60 -16.07
C PHE A 105 4.54 9.31 -16.42
N ILE A 106 4.78 8.16 -17.05
CA ILE A 106 6.06 7.70 -17.58
C ILE A 106 5.87 7.15 -18.98
N SER A 107 6.91 7.18 -19.82
CA SER A 107 6.81 6.66 -21.19
C SER A 107 6.77 5.14 -21.21
N ARG A 108 5.95 4.59 -22.11
CA ARG A 108 5.82 3.14 -22.32
C ARG A 108 7.16 2.49 -22.66
N ASP A 109 7.92 3.04 -23.60
CA ASP A 109 9.22 2.48 -24.01
C ASP A 109 10.22 2.41 -22.86
N SER A 110 10.32 3.47 -22.04
CA SER A 110 11.21 3.46 -20.87
C SER A 110 10.72 2.48 -19.82
N ALA A 111 9.41 2.35 -19.61
CA ALA A 111 8.84 1.39 -18.69
C ALA A 111 9.13 -0.05 -19.14
N VAL A 112 8.95 -0.38 -20.42
CA VAL A 112 9.30 -1.70 -20.98
C VAL A 112 10.78 -2.00 -20.77
N ALA A 113 11.67 -1.04 -21.01
CA ALA A 113 13.11 -1.22 -20.75
C ALA A 113 13.42 -1.43 -19.26
N ARG A 114 12.70 -0.75 -18.35
CA ARG A 114 12.83 -0.96 -16.90
C ARG A 114 12.36 -2.34 -16.48
N LEU A 115 11.22 -2.78 -16.99
CA LEU A 115 10.64 -4.10 -16.71
C LEU A 115 11.56 -5.21 -17.23
N ASP A 116 12.11 -5.06 -18.44
CA ASP A 116 13.09 -5.99 -19.00
C ASP A 116 14.33 -6.15 -18.09
N LYS A 117 14.86 -5.01 -17.62
CA LYS A 117 15.99 -4.97 -16.69
C LYS A 117 15.70 -5.66 -15.35
N ILE A 118 14.52 -5.44 -14.78
CA ILE A 118 14.11 -6.09 -13.52
C ILE A 118 13.99 -7.60 -13.73
N ALA A 119 13.40 -8.04 -14.86
CA ALA A 119 13.27 -9.46 -15.17
C ALA A 119 14.65 -10.13 -15.31
N ASP A 120 15.61 -9.48 -15.98
CA ASP A 120 16.98 -9.99 -16.13
C ASP A 120 17.72 -10.07 -14.79
N PHE A 121 17.57 -9.06 -13.94
CA PHE A 121 18.12 -9.09 -12.59
C PHE A 121 17.56 -10.29 -11.81
N LEU A 122 16.24 -10.46 -11.78
CA LEU A 122 15.58 -11.55 -11.06
C LEU A 122 15.95 -12.95 -11.59
N ASP A 123 16.11 -13.13 -12.91
CA ASP A 123 16.54 -14.40 -13.50
C ASP A 123 17.99 -14.76 -13.12
N SER A 124 18.82 -13.76 -12.81
CA SER A 124 20.22 -13.93 -12.40
C SER A 124 20.44 -14.11 -10.89
N THR A 125 19.44 -13.77 -10.06
CA THR A 125 19.54 -13.85 -8.60
C THR A 125 19.35 -15.29 -8.06
N PRO A 126 19.94 -15.65 -6.90
CA PRO A 126 19.70 -16.93 -6.26
C PRO A 126 18.21 -17.15 -5.97
N ARG A 127 17.74 -18.37 -6.28
CA ARG A 127 16.39 -18.83 -5.97
C ARG A 127 16.44 -20.14 -5.20
N PHE A 128 15.46 -20.33 -4.33
CA PHE A 128 15.36 -21.44 -3.41
C PHE A 128 14.08 -22.19 -3.72
N HIS A 129 14.20 -23.29 -4.46
CA HIS A 129 13.02 -23.97 -5.03
C HIS A 129 12.14 -22.98 -5.81
N GLY A 130 12.78 -22.16 -6.64
CA GLY A 130 12.11 -21.16 -7.46
C GLY A 130 11.67 -19.87 -6.76
N ALA A 131 11.61 -19.85 -5.42
CA ALA A 131 11.26 -18.65 -4.66
C ALA A 131 12.47 -17.74 -4.44
N TRP A 132 12.23 -16.44 -4.32
CA TRP A 132 13.26 -15.46 -3.95
C TRP A 132 13.28 -15.24 -2.44
N SER A 133 14.40 -14.71 -1.94
CA SER A 133 14.50 -14.22 -0.57
C SER A 133 13.67 -12.96 -0.35
N HIS A 134 13.39 -12.65 0.92
CA HIS A 134 12.73 -11.41 1.33
C HIS A 134 13.50 -10.18 0.83
N TRP A 135 14.81 -10.16 1.06
CA TRP A 135 15.72 -9.11 0.61
C TRP A 135 16.83 -9.64 -0.28
N LEU A 136 17.18 -8.81 -1.26
CA LEU A 136 18.34 -8.99 -2.12
C LEU A 136 19.21 -7.74 -2.02
N ASN A 137 20.52 -7.90 -2.16
CA ASN A 137 21.41 -6.79 -2.44
C ASN A 137 21.14 -6.35 -3.89
N GLY A 138 20.65 -5.12 -4.10
CA GLY A 138 20.30 -4.62 -5.43
C GLY A 138 21.51 -4.43 -6.35
N GLU A 139 22.71 -4.22 -5.79
CA GLU A 139 23.95 -4.03 -6.56
C GLU A 139 24.52 -5.36 -7.07
N THR A 140 24.33 -6.45 -6.33
CA THR A 140 24.98 -7.74 -6.62
C THR A 140 24.01 -8.87 -6.99
N GLY A 141 22.75 -8.76 -6.59
CA GLY A 141 21.76 -9.84 -6.69
C GLY A 141 21.90 -10.92 -5.62
N GLU A 142 22.85 -10.80 -4.69
CA GLU A 142 23.04 -11.74 -3.60
C GLU A 142 21.93 -11.64 -2.54
N VAL A 143 21.69 -12.73 -1.82
CA VAL A 143 20.72 -12.76 -0.73
C VAL A 143 21.19 -11.89 0.43
N GLN A 144 20.31 -10.99 0.87
CA GLN A 144 20.46 -10.26 2.12
C GLN A 144 19.55 -10.91 3.16
N ALA A 145 20.12 -11.60 4.14
CA ALA A 145 19.32 -12.28 5.17
C ALA A 145 18.48 -11.28 5.98
N PHE A 146 17.19 -11.56 6.14
CA PHE A 146 16.26 -10.74 6.95
C PHE A 146 16.43 -10.99 8.45
N GLY A 147 16.85 -12.21 8.79
CA GLY A 147 17.29 -12.64 10.11
C GLY A 147 18.23 -13.84 9.98
N GLU A 148 18.84 -14.29 11.08
CA GLU A 148 19.85 -15.37 11.05
C GLU A 148 19.38 -16.62 10.27
N LYS A 149 18.14 -17.05 10.49
CA LYS A 149 17.55 -18.24 9.86
C LYS A 149 16.77 -17.95 8.58
N ASP A 150 16.54 -16.68 8.28
CA ASP A 150 15.80 -16.23 7.11
C ASP A 150 16.76 -15.73 6.03
N ASN A 151 17.47 -16.70 5.45
CA ASN A 151 18.51 -16.53 4.44
C ASN A 151 18.25 -17.38 3.18
N GLY A 152 17.02 -17.85 3.02
CA GLY A 152 16.58 -18.70 1.92
C GLY A 152 15.41 -18.06 1.18
N GLY A 153 14.48 -18.87 0.68
CA GLY A 153 13.32 -18.34 -0.04
C GLY A 153 12.18 -18.01 0.91
N ASP A 154 11.58 -16.85 0.68
CA ASP A 154 10.36 -16.35 1.30
C ASP A 154 9.22 -16.49 0.28
N ILE A 155 8.30 -17.41 0.53
CA ILE A 155 7.21 -17.70 -0.42
C ILE A 155 6.10 -16.65 -0.41
N VAL A 156 5.97 -15.87 0.68
CA VAL A 156 4.97 -14.81 0.79
C VAL A 156 5.41 -13.61 -0.03
N GLU A 157 6.64 -13.15 0.16
CA GLU A 157 7.21 -12.06 -0.65
C GLU A 157 7.30 -12.45 -2.12
N THR A 158 7.67 -13.71 -2.41
CA THR A 158 7.61 -14.27 -3.76
C THR A 158 6.19 -14.22 -4.34
N SER A 159 5.15 -14.41 -3.53
CA SER A 159 3.75 -14.33 -4.00
C SER A 159 3.31 -12.90 -4.32
N PHE A 160 3.78 -11.90 -3.56
CA PHE A 160 3.57 -10.50 -3.89
C PHE A 160 4.29 -10.11 -5.18
N LEU A 161 5.52 -10.58 -5.35
CA LEU A 161 6.30 -10.42 -6.58
C LEU A 161 5.61 -11.07 -7.79
N ALA A 162 5.13 -12.30 -7.63
CA ALA A 162 4.44 -13.07 -8.66
C ALA A 162 3.09 -12.47 -9.07
N GLN A 163 2.35 -11.80 -8.16
CA GLN A 163 1.20 -11.00 -8.59
C GLN A 163 1.63 -9.95 -9.62
N GLY A 164 2.74 -9.24 -9.37
CA GLY A 164 3.28 -8.25 -10.28
C GLY A 164 3.72 -8.84 -11.62
N PHE A 165 4.31 -10.04 -11.62
CA PHE A 165 4.70 -10.75 -12.83
C PHE A 165 3.51 -11.01 -13.75
N LEU A 166 2.42 -11.54 -13.20
CA LEU A 166 1.22 -11.85 -13.98
C LEU A 166 0.61 -10.57 -14.55
N VAL A 167 0.55 -9.47 -13.79
CA VAL A 167 0.07 -8.18 -14.29
C VAL A 167 0.93 -7.67 -15.46
N VAL A 168 2.26 -7.66 -15.32
CA VAL A 168 3.17 -7.21 -16.39
C VAL A 168 3.04 -8.10 -17.62
N ARG A 169 3.03 -9.43 -17.44
CA ARG A 169 2.83 -10.40 -18.52
C ARG A 169 1.55 -10.12 -19.28
N GLU A 170 0.43 -10.00 -18.58
CA GLU A 170 -0.88 -9.79 -19.18
C GLU A 170 -1.00 -8.42 -19.88
N TYR A 171 -0.29 -7.40 -19.38
CA TYR A 171 -0.26 -6.07 -19.98
C TYR A 171 0.54 -6.03 -21.29
N LEU A 172 1.63 -6.79 -21.38
CA LEU A 172 2.58 -6.75 -22.49
C LEU A 172 2.38 -7.85 -23.54
N LYS A 173 1.68 -8.95 -23.22
CA LYS A 173 1.59 -10.16 -24.07
C LYS A 173 1.05 -9.95 -25.50
N ASN A 174 0.30 -8.88 -25.73
CA ASN A 174 -0.29 -8.54 -27.04
C ASN A 174 0.36 -7.32 -27.70
N GLY A 175 1.47 -6.84 -27.14
CA GLY A 175 2.19 -5.64 -27.58
C GLY A 175 3.13 -5.85 -28.76
N SER A 176 4.17 -5.03 -28.83
CA SER A 176 5.29 -5.18 -29.78
C SER A 176 6.08 -6.49 -29.54
N GLU A 177 7.01 -6.81 -30.44
CA GLU A 177 7.86 -7.99 -30.26
C GLU A 177 8.78 -7.86 -29.03
N GLU A 178 9.26 -6.65 -28.73
CA GLU A 178 10.00 -6.35 -27.50
C GLU A 178 9.13 -6.57 -26.26
N GLU A 179 7.89 -6.08 -26.27
CA GLU A 179 6.96 -6.25 -25.14
C GLU A 179 6.60 -7.73 -24.91
N LYS A 180 6.36 -8.48 -25.98
CA LYS A 180 6.15 -9.94 -25.90
C LYS A 180 7.36 -10.67 -25.34
N ALA A 181 8.57 -10.25 -25.69
CA ALA A 181 9.80 -10.84 -25.15
C ALA A 181 9.90 -10.60 -23.63
N VAL A 182 9.59 -9.39 -23.15
CA VAL A 182 9.53 -9.08 -21.72
C VAL A 182 8.43 -9.91 -21.02
N ALA A 183 7.23 -9.98 -21.61
CA ALA A 183 6.14 -10.79 -21.08
C ALA A 183 6.55 -12.27 -20.92
N ALA A 184 7.29 -12.83 -21.89
CA ALA A 184 7.79 -14.19 -21.83
C ALA A 184 8.83 -14.41 -20.71
N LYS A 185 9.67 -13.41 -20.40
CA LYS A 185 10.58 -13.49 -19.25
C LYS A 185 9.79 -13.62 -17.94
N TYR A 186 8.78 -12.77 -17.73
CA TYR A 186 7.93 -12.86 -16.54
C TYR A 186 7.13 -14.16 -16.46
N ASP A 187 6.66 -14.70 -17.58
CA ASP A 187 6.01 -16.02 -17.62
C ASP A 187 6.95 -17.16 -17.18
N LYS A 188 8.20 -17.13 -17.66
CA LYS A 188 9.25 -18.08 -17.24
C LYS A 188 9.54 -17.96 -15.74
N LEU A 189 9.67 -16.74 -15.22
CA LEU A 189 9.91 -16.49 -13.80
C LEU A 189 8.76 -17.01 -12.93
N TRP A 190 7.52 -16.72 -13.32
CA TRP A 190 6.30 -17.22 -12.65
C TRP A 190 6.24 -18.74 -12.60
N LYS A 191 6.42 -19.41 -13.75
CA LYS A 191 6.34 -20.88 -13.85
C LYS A 191 7.43 -21.60 -13.07
N GLY A 192 8.58 -20.95 -12.88
CA GLY A 192 9.70 -21.53 -12.17
C GLY A 192 9.58 -21.57 -10.64
N ILE A 193 8.47 -21.11 -10.05
CA ILE A 193 8.27 -21.10 -8.59
C ILE A 193 7.70 -22.46 -8.13
N GLU A 194 8.42 -23.17 -7.26
CA GLU A 194 8.03 -24.51 -6.79
C GLU A 194 7.12 -24.44 -5.55
N TRP A 195 5.89 -23.96 -5.70
CA TRP A 195 4.96 -23.75 -4.58
C TRP A 195 4.71 -25.02 -3.75
N ASN A 196 4.61 -26.17 -4.40
CA ASN A 196 4.42 -27.45 -3.74
C ASN A 196 5.60 -27.86 -2.84
N TRP A 197 6.83 -27.41 -3.12
CA TRP A 197 7.98 -27.61 -2.24
C TRP A 197 7.73 -27.02 -0.85
N TYR A 198 7.19 -25.79 -0.82
CA TYR A 198 6.87 -25.03 0.39
C TYR A 198 5.74 -25.65 1.22
N THR A 199 5.13 -26.74 0.77
CA THR A 199 4.22 -27.52 1.63
C THR A 199 4.96 -28.38 2.64
N ASN A 200 6.24 -28.67 2.40
CA ASN A 200 7.00 -29.66 3.17
C ASN A 200 6.24 -30.99 3.32
N ASN A 201 5.56 -31.43 2.24
CA ASN A 201 4.68 -32.60 2.20
C ASN A 201 3.59 -32.62 3.29
N LYS A 202 3.12 -31.45 3.73
CA LYS A 202 2.07 -31.26 4.73
C LYS A 202 0.88 -30.51 4.14
N ASN A 203 -0.24 -30.53 4.87
CA ASN A 203 -1.46 -29.83 4.47
C ASN A 203 -1.42 -28.35 4.89
N GLY A 204 -0.45 -27.60 4.36
CA GLY A 204 -0.29 -26.17 4.54
C GLY A 204 1.03 -25.69 3.95
N ILE A 205 1.13 -24.40 3.64
CA ILE A 205 2.35 -23.78 3.11
C ILE A 205 3.17 -23.23 4.28
N TYR A 206 4.48 -23.45 4.25
CA TYR A 206 5.46 -22.84 5.13
C TYR A 206 6.02 -21.58 4.49
N TRP A 207 6.18 -20.52 5.27
CA TRP A 207 6.61 -19.22 4.79
C TRP A 207 8.05 -19.26 4.25
N HIS A 208 8.94 -19.96 4.95
CA HIS A 208 10.38 -19.95 4.66
C HIS A 208 10.92 -21.34 4.41
N TRP A 209 11.94 -21.42 3.56
CA TRP A 209 12.84 -22.56 3.44
C TRP A 209 14.27 -22.08 3.19
N SER A 210 15.23 -22.67 3.88
CA SER A 210 16.66 -22.33 3.76
C SER A 210 17.50 -23.53 3.33
N PRO A 211 18.54 -23.36 2.49
CA PRO A 211 19.47 -24.46 2.20
C PRO A 211 20.37 -24.83 3.39
N VAL A 212 20.46 -23.95 4.41
CA VAL A 212 21.29 -24.16 5.61
C VAL A 212 20.43 -24.61 6.79
N TYR A 213 19.29 -23.97 6.99
CA TYR A 213 18.40 -24.18 8.13
C TYR A 213 17.15 -25.01 7.80
N GLU A 214 16.99 -25.43 6.55
CA GLU A 214 15.84 -26.18 6.05
C GLU A 214 14.51 -25.52 6.47
N TRP A 215 13.76 -26.17 7.36
CA TRP A 215 12.45 -25.74 7.84
C TRP A 215 12.48 -25.17 9.27
N GLU A 216 13.65 -24.85 9.82
CA GLU A 216 13.77 -24.40 11.23
C GLU A 216 13.06 -23.07 11.56
N MET A 217 12.73 -22.25 10.55
CA MET A 217 11.83 -21.11 10.75
C MET A 217 10.43 -21.55 11.19
N ASP A 218 10.01 -22.78 10.84
CA ASP A 218 8.79 -23.49 11.26
C ASP A 218 7.52 -22.64 11.27
N PHE A 219 7.37 -21.77 10.27
CA PHE A 219 6.23 -20.87 10.18
C PHE A 219 5.24 -21.35 9.11
N LYS A 220 4.29 -22.19 9.53
CA LYS A 220 3.15 -22.57 8.68
C LYS A 220 2.14 -21.43 8.60
N ILE A 221 1.76 -21.05 7.39
CA ILE A 221 0.83 -19.94 7.11
C ILE A 221 -0.61 -20.42 7.33
N GLU A 222 -1.25 -19.95 8.40
CA GLU A 222 -2.67 -20.18 8.70
C GLU A 222 -3.44 -18.86 8.69
N GLY A 223 -4.64 -18.83 8.13
CA GLY A 223 -5.45 -17.61 8.03
C GLY A 223 -6.22 -17.25 9.30
N TYR A 224 -6.73 -16.02 9.41
CA TYR A 224 -6.67 -14.96 8.40
C TYR A 224 -5.58 -13.92 8.70
N ASN A 225 -4.78 -13.61 7.67
CA ASN A 225 -3.75 -12.57 7.63
C ASN A 225 -3.56 -12.09 6.16
N GLU A 226 -2.46 -11.41 5.84
CA GLU A 226 -2.13 -10.86 4.52
C GLU A 226 -1.82 -11.89 3.41
N CYS A 227 -1.70 -13.17 3.74
CA CYS A 227 -1.05 -14.18 2.88
C CYS A 227 -2.02 -15.00 2.00
N LEU A 228 -3.27 -14.56 1.80
CA LEU A 228 -4.25 -15.29 0.98
C LEU A 228 -3.71 -15.59 -0.43
N ILE A 229 -3.08 -14.60 -1.05
CA ILE A 229 -2.61 -14.68 -2.42
C ILE A 229 -1.51 -15.73 -2.61
N THR A 230 -0.75 -16.03 -1.56
CA THR A 230 0.23 -17.12 -1.57
C THR A 230 -0.45 -18.45 -1.88
N TYR A 231 -1.59 -18.74 -1.25
CA TYR A 231 -2.34 -19.96 -1.52
C TYR A 231 -3.05 -19.94 -2.88
N VAL A 232 -3.60 -18.78 -3.27
CA VAL A 232 -4.26 -18.64 -4.59
C VAL A 232 -3.25 -18.87 -5.71
N LEU A 233 -2.08 -18.23 -5.66
CA LEU A 233 -1.02 -18.41 -6.65
C LEU A 233 -0.43 -19.82 -6.61
N ALA A 234 -0.25 -20.40 -5.42
CA ALA A 234 0.18 -21.78 -5.29
C ALA A 234 -0.79 -22.76 -5.97
N ALA A 235 -2.10 -22.53 -5.92
CA ALA A 235 -3.09 -23.35 -6.63
C ALA A 235 -3.20 -23.00 -8.13
N SER A 236 -2.75 -21.81 -8.52
CA SER A 236 -2.74 -21.31 -9.90
C SER A 236 -1.51 -21.79 -10.69
N SER A 237 -0.43 -22.19 -10.03
CA SER A 237 0.79 -22.64 -10.71
C SER A 237 0.50 -23.80 -11.68
N PRO A 238 0.93 -23.70 -12.96
CA PRO A 238 0.70 -24.77 -13.92
C PRO A 238 1.56 -26.02 -13.66
N ASP A 239 2.75 -25.83 -13.10
CA ASP A 239 3.80 -26.87 -13.00
C ASP A 239 4.04 -27.35 -11.56
N HIS A 240 3.75 -26.50 -10.57
CA HIS A 240 4.06 -26.75 -9.16
C HIS A 240 2.86 -26.49 -8.24
N ALA A 241 1.66 -26.79 -8.73
CA ALA A 241 0.42 -26.58 -7.97
C ALA A 241 0.38 -27.31 -6.63
N ILE A 242 -0.18 -26.66 -5.62
CA ILE A 242 -0.59 -27.34 -4.37
C ILE A 242 -1.88 -28.14 -4.57
N ALA A 243 -2.06 -29.15 -3.73
CA ALA A 243 -3.33 -29.87 -3.64
C ALA A 243 -4.40 -29.05 -2.90
N LEU A 244 -5.68 -29.30 -3.18
CA LEU A 244 -6.82 -28.56 -2.63
C LEU A 244 -6.85 -28.59 -1.08
N GLU A 245 -6.50 -29.72 -0.48
CA GLU A 245 -6.45 -29.91 0.97
C GLU A 245 -5.41 -29.02 1.66
N VAL A 246 -4.36 -28.57 0.95
CA VAL A 246 -3.35 -27.65 1.48
C VAL A 246 -4.00 -26.30 1.83
N TYR A 247 -4.89 -25.81 0.98
CA TYR A 247 -5.68 -24.60 1.25
C TYR A 247 -6.71 -24.83 2.36
N HIS A 248 -7.57 -25.85 2.24
CA HIS A 248 -8.66 -26.04 3.19
C HIS A 248 -8.19 -26.39 4.61
N ASN A 249 -7.12 -27.17 4.76
CA ASN A 249 -6.61 -27.59 6.07
C ASN A 249 -5.51 -26.66 6.60
N GLY A 250 -4.69 -26.07 5.72
CA GLY A 250 -3.63 -25.14 6.09
C GLY A 250 -4.18 -23.74 6.30
N TRP A 251 -4.43 -23.02 5.19
CA TRP A 251 -4.96 -21.66 5.22
C TRP A 251 -6.27 -21.55 6.00
N ALA A 252 -7.25 -22.36 5.63
CA ALA A 252 -8.59 -22.30 6.20
C ALA A 252 -8.77 -23.10 7.49
N ARG A 253 -7.70 -23.76 7.97
CA ARG A 253 -7.64 -24.41 9.29
C ARG A 253 -8.72 -25.46 9.51
N GLY A 254 -9.06 -26.21 8.46
CA GLY A 254 -10.15 -27.19 8.47
C GLY A 254 -11.53 -26.54 8.63
N GLY A 255 -11.67 -25.25 8.29
CA GLY A 255 -12.88 -24.45 8.49
C GLY A 255 -12.85 -23.54 9.71
N ASN A 256 -11.88 -23.67 10.61
CA ASN A 256 -11.77 -22.82 11.80
C ASN A 256 -11.28 -21.39 11.52
N ILE A 257 -11.12 -21.02 10.25
CA ILE A 257 -10.85 -19.64 9.83
C ILE A 257 -12.06 -18.71 9.98
N THR A 258 -13.30 -19.22 9.98
CA THR A 258 -14.50 -18.38 10.07
C THR A 258 -14.80 -17.95 11.51
N THR A 259 -15.44 -16.80 11.70
CA THR A 259 -15.88 -16.33 13.02
C THR A 259 -17.22 -15.58 12.97
N ASN A 260 -17.95 -15.58 14.08
CA ASN A 260 -19.15 -14.77 14.28
C ASN A 260 -18.87 -13.48 15.08
N THR A 261 -17.60 -13.20 15.41
CA THR A 261 -17.18 -11.99 16.12
C THR A 261 -17.55 -10.74 15.33
N LYS A 262 -17.95 -9.69 16.05
CA LYS A 262 -18.25 -8.36 15.50
C LYS A 262 -17.51 -7.29 16.28
N ALA A 263 -17.09 -6.23 15.60
CA ALA A 263 -16.64 -4.98 16.21
C ALA A 263 -17.45 -3.83 15.61
N TYR A 264 -17.89 -2.88 16.44
CA TYR A 264 -18.73 -1.74 16.00
C TYR A 264 -20.00 -2.17 15.24
N GLY A 265 -20.54 -3.36 15.56
CA GLY A 265 -21.68 -3.96 14.85
C GLY A 265 -21.35 -4.62 13.51
N LEU A 266 -20.11 -4.51 13.02
CA LEU A 266 -19.63 -5.06 11.77
C LEU A 266 -19.04 -6.47 11.98
N PRO A 267 -19.42 -7.48 11.18
CA PRO A 267 -18.81 -8.81 11.23
C PRO A 267 -17.36 -8.82 10.79
N LEU A 268 -16.49 -9.50 11.54
CA LEU A 268 -15.11 -9.78 11.09
C LEU A 268 -15.06 -10.78 9.93
N ILE A 269 -16.07 -11.64 9.79
CA ILE A 269 -16.19 -12.74 8.81
C ILE A 269 -15.13 -13.84 9.02
N LEU A 270 -13.85 -13.49 8.95
CA LEU A 270 -12.73 -14.37 9.22
C LEU A 270 -12.01 -14.02 10.54
N LYS A 271 -11.45 -15.04 11.17
CA LYS A 271 -10.64 -14.96 12.37
C LYS A 271 -9.27 -14.39 12.00
N HIS A 272 -9.15 -13.08 12.15
CA HIS A 272 -7.88 -12.38 12.06
C HIS A 272 -6.92 -12.92 13.12
N ASN A 273 -5.66 -13.15 12.75
CA ASN A 273 -4.62 -13.65 13.66
C ASN A 273 -4.12 -12.55 14.63
N THR A 274 -5.04 -12.01 15.43
CA THR A 274 -4.83 -10.95 16.42
C THR A 274 -5.16 -11.42 17.82
N ARG A 275 -4.86 -10.59 18.83
CA ARG A 275 -5.23 -10.91 20.22
C ARG A 275 -6.64 -10.42 20.55
N GLY A 276 -6.99 -9.23 20.07
CA GLY A 276 -8.30 -8.62 20.21
C GLY A 276 -9.28 -9.00 19.11
N ASP A 277 -10.44 -8.36 19.17
CA ASP A 277 -11.63 -8.62 18.35
C ASP A 277 -11.91 -7.52 17.31
N LYS A 278 -10.93 -6.63 17.07
CA LYS A 278 -11.06 -5.47 16.17
C LYS A 278 -10.18 -5.57 14.92
N ALA A 279 -10.02 -6.78 14.38
CA ALA A 279 -9.20 -7.07 13.21
C ALA A 279 -7.71 -6.70 13.38
N GLY A 280 -6.91 -6.93 12.32
CA GLY A 280 -5.47 -6.70 12.28
C GLY A 280 -5.05 -5.36 11.68
N PRO A 281 -3.74 -5.17 11.43
CA PRO A 281 -3.22 -4.07 10.62
C PRO A 281 -3.92 -4.01 9.25
N LEU A 282 -4.20 -2.80 8.74
CA LEU A 282 -5.08 -2.65 7.59
C LEU A 282 -4.49 -3.18 6.27
N PHE A 283 -3.17 -3.32 6.16
CA PHE A 283 -2.54 -3.91 4.98
C PHE A 283 -2.98 -5.34 4.67
N TRP A 284 -3.57 -6.06 5.63
CA TRP A 284 -4.16 -7.39 5.40
C TRP A 284 -5.39 -7.33 4.46
N ALA A 285 -6.02 -6.17 4.32
CA ALA A 285 -7.07 -5.91 3.33
C ALA A 285 -6.51 -5.39 1.99
N HIS A 286 -5.18 -5.27 1.84
CA HIS A 286 -4.52 -4.69 0.65
C HIS A 286 -3.67 -5.69 -0.12
N TYR A 287 -2.63 -6.27 0.48
CA TYR A 287 -1.52 -6.90 -0.27
C TYR A 287 -1.97 -8.07 -1.14
N SER A 288 -2.82 -8.93 -0.59
CA SER A 288 -3.40 -10.06 -1.33
C SER A 288 -4.41 -9.64 -2.39
N TYR A 289 -4.85 -8.38 -2.43
CA TYR A 289 -5.95 -7.88 -3.24
C TYR A 289 -5.53 -6.78 -4.22
N LEU A 290 -4.23 -6.61 -4.42
CA LEU A 290 -3.70 -5.66 -5.41
C LEU A 290 -3.98 -6.16 -6.84
N GLY A 291 -3.72 -7.43 -7.11
CA GLY A 291 -4.11 -8.12 -8.34
C GLY A 291 -5.41 -8.90 -8.20
N LEU A 292 -5.56 -9.70 -7.13
CA LEU A 292 -6.77 -10.49 -6.91
C LEU A 292 -7.96 -9.56 -6.60
N ASN A 293 -8.91 -9.46 -7.52
CA ASN A 293 -10.06 -8.59 -7.36
C ASN A 293 -11.02 -9.12 -6.27
N PRO A 294 -11.24 -8.40 -5.15
CA PRO A 294 -12.15 -8.85 -4.11
C PRO A 294 -13.64 -8.62 -4.47
N LYS A 295 -13.97 -7.80 -5.47
CA LYS A 295 -15.37 -7.55 -5.88
C LYS A 295 -15.97 -8.81 -6.49
N GLY A 296 -17.09 -9.28 -5.92
CA GLY A 296 -17.74 -10.52 -6.34
C GLY A 296 -16.95 -11.78 -5.98
N LEU A 297 -15.77 -11.68 -5.37
CA LEU A 297 -14.96 -12.81 -4.97
C LEU A 297 -15.52 -13.44 -3.69
N SER A 298 -15.86 -14.72 -3.76
CA SER A 298 -16.36 -15.48 -2.62
C SER A 298 -15.94 -16.93 -2.71
N ASP A 299 -15.74 -17.56 -1.57
CA ASP A 299 -15.49 -19.00 -1.48
C ASP A 299 -16.37 -19.61 -0.37
N LYS A 300 -16.05 -20.83 0.06
CA LYS A 300 -16.74 -21.50 1.17
C LYS A 300 -16.71 -20.70 2.48
N TYR A 301 -15.68 -19.88 2.71
CA TYR A 301 -15.41 -19.27 4.01
C TYR A 301 -15.81 -17.79 4.09
N ALA A 302 -15.72 -17.04 3.00
CA ALA A 302 -15.99 -15.61 3.02
C ALA A 302 -16.50 -15.05 1.69
N ASN A 303 -17.23 -13.94 1.79
CA ASN A 303 -17.25 -12.91 0.76
C ASN A 303 -16.11 -11.93 1.05
N TYR A 304 -15.16 -11.82 0.12
CA TYR A 304 -13.91 -11.09 0.36
C TYR A 304 -14.06 -9.58 0.20
N TRP A 305 -15.05 -9.12 -0.57
CA TRP A 305 -15.41 -7.70 -0.60
C TRP A 305 -15.92 -7.24 0.77
N ASP A 306 -16.90 -7.95 1.33
CA ASP A 306 -17.49 -7.63 2.63
C ASP A 306 -16.44 -7.75 3.75
N LEU A 307 -15.55 -8.75 3.67
CA LEU A 307 -14.41 -8.90 4.60
C LEU A 307 -13.55 -7.65 4.63
N ASN A 308 -13.10 -7.17 3.46
CA ASN A 308 -12.18 -6.05 3.36
C ASN A 308 -12.87 -4.71 3.67
N VAL A 309 -14.13 -4.53 3.26
CA VAL A 309 -14.94 -3.35 3.62
C VAL A 309 -15.14 -3.29 5.13
N ASN A 310 -15.50 -4.41 5.78
CA ASN A 310 -15.70 -4.44 7.23
C ASN A 310 -14.38 -4.22 7.98
N HIS A 311 -13.26 -4.81 7.55
CA HIS A 311 -11.95 -4.57 8.16
C HIS A 311 -11.57 -3.08 8.08
N THR A 312 -11.76 -2.47 6.91
CA THR A 312 -11.51 -1.03 6.71
C THR A 312 -12.38 -0.17 7.61
N LEU A 313 -13.69 -0.44 7.68
CA LEU A 313 -14.61 0.31 8.52
C LEU A 313 -14.31 0.11 10.01
N ILE A 314 -13.95 -1.09 10.46
CA ILE A 314 -13.56 -1.33 11.86
C ILE A 314 -12.30 -0.52 12.23
N ASN A 315 -11.33 -0.43 11.31
CA ASN A 315 -10.13 0.40 11.51
C ASN A 315 -10.50 1.89 11.62
N TYR A 316 -11.37 2.37 10.74
CA TYR A 316 -11.90 3.74 10.78
C TYR A 316 -12.65 4.02 12.09
N GLU A 317 -13.62 3.17 12.45
CA GLU A 317 -14.46 3.35 13.65
C GLU A 317 -13.64 3.28 14.93
N TYR A 318 -12.57 2.46 14.98
CA TYR A 318 -11.63 2.48 16.10
C TYR A 318 -10.94 3.84 16.26
N ALA A 319 -10.47 4.42 15.15
CA ALA A 319 -9.86 5.75 15.18
C ALA A 319 -10.88 6.83 15.60
N GLN A 320 -12.16 6.66 15.28
CA GLN A 320 -13.22 7.58 15.72
C GLN A 320 -13.60 7.39 17.19
N GLU A 321 -13.64 6.15 17.69
CA GLU A 321 -13.79 5.86 19.11
C GLU A 321 -12.63 6.48 19.91
N ASN A 322 -11.42 6.41 19.36
CA ASN A 322 -10.20 6.95 19.93
C ASN A 322 -10.05 6.62 21.43
N PRO A 323 -10.04 5.33 21.82
CA PRO A 323 -10.09 4.93 23.23
C PRO A 323 -8.89 5.42 24.06
N LYS A 324 -7.79 5.79 23.39
CA LYS A 324 -6.56 6.32 23.99
C LYS A 324 -6.48 7.85 23.97
N ASN A 325 -7.47 8.52 23.39
CA ASN A 325 -7.57 9.99 23.28
C ASN A 325 -6.36 10.64 22.57
N PHE A 326 -5.85 10.01 21.52
CA PHE A 326 -4.79 10.57 20.69
C PHE A 326 -5.32 11.76 19.87
N LYS A 327 -4.60 12.89 19.89
CA LYS A 327 -4.84 14.07 19.04
C LYS A 327 -4.73 13.78 17.54
N THR A 328 -3.99 12.73 17.18
CA THR A 328 -3.72 12.33 15.79
C THR A 328 -5.00 11.91 15.06
N TYR A 329 -6.03 11.44 15.76
CA TYR A 329 -7.25 10.93 15.14
C TYR A 329 -8.34 11.97 14.94
N SER A 330 -8.93 11.95 13.74
CA SER A 330 -10.13 12.68 13.36
C SER A 330 -10.89 11.89 12.27
N PRO A 331 -12.07 12.35 11.81
CA PRO A 331 -12.73 11.74 10.65
C PRO A 331 -11.85 11.73 9.37
N GLU A 332 -10.94 12.69 9.24
CA GLU A 332 -10.01 12.85 8.12
C GLU A 332 -8.59 12.36 8.45
N SER A 333 -8.31 11.94 9.68
CA SER A 333 -7.00 11.42 10.08
C SER A 333 -7.18 10.07 10.77
N TRP A 334 -7.07 9.01 9.98
CA TRP A 334 -7.26 7.63 10.40
C TRP A 334 -6.37 6.70 9.57
N GLY A 335 -6.26 5.45 10.02
CA GLY A 335 -5.53 4.42 9.30
C GLY A 335 -4.40 3.83 10.14
N LEU A 336 -4.69 2.68 10.74
CA LEU A 336 -3.73 1.89 11.50
C LEU A 336 -3.21 0.71 10.68
N THR A 337 -1.91 0.69 10.39
CA THR A 337 -1.25 -0.42 9.71
C THR A 337 0.23 -0.52 10.13
N ALA A 338 0.91 -1.58 9.69
CA ALA A 338 2.34 -1.71 9.92
C ALA A 338 3.13 -0.63 9.18
N SER A 339 4.02 0.05 9.89
CA SER A 339 4.83 1.17 9.36
C SER A 339 5.95 1.54 10.35
N TYR A 340 6.75 2.55 10.02
CA TYR A 340 7.56 3.27 10.99
C TYR A 340 6.70 3.86 12.13
N THR A 341 7.30 3.99 13.32
CA THR A 341 6.67 4.54 14.54
C THR A 341 7.64 5.46 15.28
N ARG A 342 7.09 6.40 16.05
CA ARG A 342 7.84 7.16 17.05
C ARG A 342 8.25 6.25 18.22
N ASN A 343 9.52 6.27 18.60
CA ASN A 343 10.04 5.63 19.81
C ASN A 343 9.94 6.60 21.01
N GLY A 344 10.14 6.08 22.23
CA GLY A 344 10.10 6.89 23.45
C GLY A 344 11.22 7.92 23.60
N ASP A 345 12.28 7.81 22.79
CA ASP A 345 13.42 8.73 22.69
C ASP A 345 13.32 9.65 21.45
N ASP A 346 12.13 9.76 20.85
CA ASP A 346 11.84 10.46 19.59
C ASP A 346 12.54 9.87 18.35
N GLY A 347 13.24 8.75 18.50
CA GLY A 347 13.78 7.98 17.38
C GLY A 347 12.69 7.33 16.53
N ILE A 348 13.10 6.77 15.39
CA ILE A 348 12.20 6.08 14.46
C ILE A 348 12.37 4.56 14.62
N GLY A 349 11.32 3.88 15.06
CA GLY A 349 11.21 2.42 15.12
C GLY A 349 10.22 1.89 14.09
N TYR A 350 9.83 0.61 14.22
CA TYR A 350 8.80 -0.03 13.39
C TYR A 350 7.75 -0.71 14.27
N THR A 351 6.48 -0.68 13.89
CA THR A 351 5.39 -1.36 14.61
C THR A 351 4.27 -1.75 13.66
N ALA A 352 3.76 -2.97 13.83
CA ALA A 352 2.53 -3.42 13.18
C ALA A 352 1.31 -2.75 13.85
N HIS A 353 0.99 -1.49 13.52
CA HIS A 353 -0.12 -0.79 14.16
C HIS A 353 -1.46 -1.42 13.78
N SER A 354 -2.29 -1.59 14.79
CA SER A 354 -3.64 -2.13 14.72
C SER A 354 -4.39 -1.64 15.96
N PRO A 355 -5.70 -1.88 16.08
CA PRO A 355 -6.43 -1.60 17.33
C PRO A 355 -5.79 -2.20 18.60
N ASP A 356 -5.09 -3.34 18.49
CA ASP A 356 -4.40 -4.01 19.61
C ASP A 356 -3.07 -3.31 19.99
N THR A 357 -2.43 -2.63 19.04
CA THR A 357 -1.05 -2.12 19.13
C THR A 357 -0.96 -0.63 18.83
N ASP A 358 -2.08 0.09 18.95
CA ASP A 358 -2.18 1.52 18.67
C ASP A 358 -1.21 2.36 19.52
N LYS A 359 -0.45 3.22 18.85
CA LYS A 359 0.53 4.16 19.42
C LYS A 359 0.23 5.63 19.10
N GLY A 360 -0.95 5.96 18.56
CA GLY A 360 -1.29 7.31 18.11
C GLY A 360 -0.54 7.71 16.85
N VAL A 361 -0.23 6.72 16.00
CA VAL A 361 0.47 6.88 14.74
C VAL A 361 -0.50 6.56 13.61
N VAL A 362 -0.59 7.45 12.61
CA VAL A 362 -1.33 7.23 11.37
C VAL A 362 -0.33 7.00 10.24
N SER A 363 -0.60 5.98 9.44
CA SER A 363 0.20 5.66 8.25
C SER A 363 -0.67 5.90 7.01
N PRO A 364 -0.34 6.86 6.13
CA PRO A 364 -1.20 7.25 5.00
C PRO A 364 -1.64 6.09 4.12
N THR A 365 -0.80 5.07 3.93
CA THR A 365 -1.13 3.89 3.12
C THR A 365 -2.37 3.14 3.62
N ALA A 366 -2.65 3.15 4.92
CA ALA A 366 -3.82 2.46 5.47
C ALA A 366 -5.13 3.03 4.89
N ALA A 367 -5.32 4.34 5.00
CA ALA A 367 -6.53 4.99 4.50
C ALA A 367 -6.54 5.07 2.97
N ILE A 368 -5.41 5.43 2.35
CA ILE A 368 -5.32 5.65 0.90
C ILE A 368 -5.50 4.34 0.13
N SER A 369 -4.82 3.27 0.53
CA SER A 369 -4.91 1.98 -0.15
C SER A 369 -6.27 1.29 0.07
N SER A 370 -7.08 1.80 1.00
CA SER A 370 -8.47 1.37 1.21
C SER A 370 -9.49 2.10 0.34
N ILE A 371 -9.06 2.97 -0.58
CA ILE A 371 -9.95 3.77 -1.42
C ILE A 371 -11.00 2.97 -2.20
N PRO A 372 -10.76 1.72 -2.68
CA PRO A 372 -11.82 0.98 -3.33
C PRO A 372 -12.95 0.58 -2.36
N TYR A 373 -12.64 0.39 -1.09
CA TYR A 373 -13.58 -0.10 -0.07
C TYR A 373 -14.36 1.05 0.58
N THR A 374 -13.68 2.17 0.87
CA THR A 374 -14.27 3.34 1.56
C THR A 374 -13.91 4.65 0.86
N PRO A 375 -14.30 4.85 -0.41
CA PRO A 375 -13.78 5.94 -1.24
C PRO A 375 -13.96 7.32 -0.62
N GLN A 376 -15.13 7.62 -0.04
CA GLN A 376 -15.37 8.91 0.61
C GLN A 376 -14.45 9.17 1.82
N LYS A 377 -14.22 8.16 2.67
CA LYS A 377 -13.37 8.28 3.86
C LYS A 377 -11.88 8.35 3.48
N SER A 378 -11.48 7.58 2.49
CA SER A 378 -10.10 7.55 1.97
C SER A 378 -9.76 8.85 1.24
N LEU A 379 -10.67 9.38 0.41
CA LEU A 379 -10.51 10.68 -0.26
C LEU A 379 -10.48 11.83 0.75
N ALA A 380 -11.32 11.80 1.79
CA ALA A 380 -11.28 12.80 2.86
C ALA A 380 -9.93 12.81 3.58
N ALA A 381 -9.41 11.63 3.91
CA ALA A 381 -8.10 11.50 4.55
C ALA A 381 -6.95 11.94 3.65
N MET A 382 -6.91 11.44 2.41
CA MET A 382 -5.93 11.84 1.41
C MET A 382 -5.91 13.35 1.19
N ARG A 383 -7.10 13.98 1.14
CA ARG A 383 -7.24 15.42 0.99
C ARG A 383 -6.68 16.14 2.20
N TYR A 384 -7.06 15.77 3.41
CA TYR A 384 -6.55 16.37 4.64
C TYR A 384 -5.03 16.27 4.76
N PHE A 385 -4.46 15.09 4.48
CA PHE A 385 -3.01 14.89 4.43
C PHE A 385 -2.35 15.84 3.41
N TYR A 386 -2.97 16.01 2.24
CA TYR A 386 -2.44 16.85 1.17
C TYR A 386 -2.66 18.36 1.38
N THR A 387 -3.73 18.81 2.02
CA THR A 387 -4.09 20.24 2.11
C THR A 387 -3.73 20.89 3.43
N ASP A 388 -3.84 20.13 4.52
CA ASP A 388 -3.74 20.64 5.89
C ASP A 388 -2.44 20.17 6.56
N LEU A 389 -2.00 18.94 6.30
CA LEU A 389 -0.75 18.38 6.83
C LEU A 389 0.41 18.39 5.83
N ASN A 390 0.26 18.99 4.64
CA ASN A 390 1.23 18.86 3.54
C ASN A 390 2.68 19.11 3.98
N ASP A 391 2.91 20.23 4.67
CA ASP A 391 4.25 20.66 5.11
C ASP A 391 4.92 19.64 6.05
N LEU A 392 4.12 18.82 6.75
CA LEU A 392 4.59 17.78 7.65
C LEU A 392 4.76 16.43 6.92
N VAL A 393 3.76 16.00 6.18
CA VAL A 393 3.66 14.59 5.73
C VAL A 393 4.00 14.37 4.26
N TRP A 394 4.19 15.42 3.46
CA TRP A 394 4.47 15.31 2.02
C TRP A 394 5.95 15.49 1.70
N GLY A 395 6.49 14.62 0.86
CA GLY A 395 7.91 14.66 0.49
C GLY A 395 8.19 14.28 -0.97
N PRO A 396 9.46 13.98 -1.29
CA PRO A 396 9.90 13.78 -2.68
C PRO A 396 9.26 12.57 -3.39
N ALA A 397 8.77 11.59 -2.63
CA ALA A 397 8.14 10.37 -3.15
C ALA A 397 6.69 10.19 -2.64
N GLY A 398 5.99 11.31 -2.43
CA GLY A 398 4.60 11.33 -1.97
C GLY A 398 4.52 11.47 -0.45
N PHE A 399 3.45 10.94 0.14
CA PHE A 399 3.30 10.89 1.58
C PHE A 399 4.39 10.04 2.22
N TYR A 400 5.01 10.57 3.27
CA TYR A 400 5.90 9.83 4.15
C TYR A 400 5.15 8.69 4.86
N ASP A 401 5.92 7.73 5.37
CA ASP A 401 5.44 6.45 5.86
C ASP A 401 4.42 6.56 7.01
N ALA A 402 4.67 7.45 7.96
CA ALA A 402 3.86 7.57 9.16
C ALA A 402 4.03 8.93 9.86
N PHE A 403 3.00 9.36 10.60
CA PHE A 403 3.04 10.57 11.40
C PHE A 403 2.22 10.43 12.69
N SER A 404 2.46 11.35 13.63
CA SER A 404 1.73 11.48 14.89
C SER A 404 1.64 12.95 15.28
N LEU A 405 0.45 13.39 15.69
CA LEU A 405 0.19 14.74 16.22
C LEU A 405 0.18 14.75 17.77
N GLU A 406 0.64 13.67 18.39
CA GLU A 406 0.80 13.59 19.84
C GLU A 406 2.00 14.42 20.31
N GLY A 407 1.76 15.33 21.25
CA GLY A 407 2.83 16.20 21.77
C GLY A 407 3.35 17.16 20.70
N GLU A 408 4.65 17.08 20.41
CA GLU A 408 5.27 17.72 19.25
C GLU A 408 4.98 16.89 18.00
N GLU A 409 4.51 17.54 16.94
CA GLU A 409 4.21 16.90 15.66
C GLU A 409 5.42 16.11 15.17
N TRP A 410 5.18 14.84 14.86
CA TRP A 410 6.21 13.90 14.45
C TRP A 410 5.83 13.28 13.11
N VAL A 411 6.83 13.11 12.26
CA VAL A 411 6.75 12.36 11.02
C VAL A 411 7.99 11.47 10.93
N ALA A 412 7.86 10.30 10.32
CA ALA A 412 9.01 9.57 9.82
C ALA A 412 9.31 10.06 8.40
N PRO A 413 10.32 10.94 8.15
CA PRO A 413 10.63 11.45 6.82
C PRO A 413 11.35 10.37 5.97
N ARG A 414 10.71 9.21 5.84
CA ARG A 414 11.20 7.96 5.29
C ARG A 414 10.05 7.30 4.54
N TYR A 415 10.38 6.33 3.70
CA TYR A 415 9.42 5.62 2.86
C TYR A 415 9.72 4.13 2.84
N LEU A 416 8.69 3.29 2.81
CA LEU A 416 8.79 1.85 2.59
C LEU A 416 8.08 1.44 1.29
N ALA A 417 8.67 0.51 0.52
CA ALA A 417 8.08 0.05 -0.74
C ALA A 417 6.70 -0.56 -0.52
N ILE A 418 6.58 -1.34 0.55
CA ILE A 418 5.36 -2.05 0.91
C ILE A 418 4.22 -1.10 1.29
N ASP A 419 4.53 0.13 1.67
CA ASP A 419 3.53 1.15 2.01
C ASP A 419 3.23 2.07 0.81
N GLN A 420 4.23 2.43 0.01
CA GLN A 420 4.03 3.28 -1.18
C GLN A 420 3.31 2.55 -2.32
N GLY A 421 3.63 1.28 -2.54
CA GLY A 421 3.13 0.48 -3.67
C GLY A 421 1.60 0.34 -3.68
N PRO A 422 0.99 -0.14 -2.60
CA PRO A 422 -0.46 -0.29 -2.48
C PRO A 422 -1.22 1.01 -2.72
N MET A 423 -0.68 2.17 -2.34
CA MET A 423 -1.36 3.45 -2.59
C MET A 423 -1.55 3.70 -4.08
N ILE A 424 -0.51 3.49 -4.89
CA ILE A 424 -0.60 3.69 -6.34
C ILE A 424 -1.58 2.70 -6.95
N VAL A 425 -1.42 1.42 -6.59
CA VAL A 425 -2.17 0.30 -7.20
C VAL A 425 -3.64 0.35 -6.83
N MET A 426 -3.98 0.61 -5.57
CA MET A 426 -5.38 0.65 -5.13
C MET A 426 -6.10 1.92 -5.58
N ILE A 427 -5.40 3.05 -5.76
CA ILE A 427 -5.97 4.20 -6.46
C ILE A 427 -6.29 3.81 -7.91
N GLU A 428 -5.38 3.11 -8.60
CA GLU A 428 -5.63 2.71 -9.99
C GLU A 428 -6.81 1.74 -10.10
N ASN A 429 -6.87 0.74 -9.22
CA ASN A 429 -8.00 -0.19 -9.16
C ASN A 429 -9.33 0.50 -8.82
N TYR A 430 -9.31 1.55 -7.98
CA TYR A 430 -10.49 2.36 -7.74
C TYR A 430 -10.94 3.14 -8.98
N ARG A 431 -10.00 3.72 -9.73
CA ARG A 431 -10.30 4.57 -10.89
C ARG A 431 -10.72 3.79 -12.13
N SER A 432 -10.02 2.70 -12.44
CA SER A 432 -10.18 1.96 -13.70
C SER A 432 -10.38 0.46 -13.52
N GLY A 433 -9.90 -0.13 -12.41
CA GLY A 433 -9.85 -1.59 -12.25
C GLY A 433 -8.70 -2.26 -13.02
N LEU A 434 -7.78 -1.49 -13.63
CA LEU A 434 -6.74 -2.00 -14.53
C LEU A 434 -5.95 -3.19 -13.97
N ILE A 435 -5.43 -3.08 -12.74
CA ILE A 435 -4.54 -4.10 -12.18
C ILE A 435 -5.33 -5.37 -11.84
N TRP A 436 -6.55 -5.20 -11.34
CA TRP A 436 -7.51 -6.30 -11.17
C TRP A 436 -7.83 -7.01 -12.48
N ASP A 437 -8.17 -6.28 -13.54
CA ASP A 437 -8.53 -6.86 -14.83
C ASP A 437 -7.37 -7.64 -15.45
N LEU A 438 -6.15 -7.10 -15.36
CA LEU A 438 -4.94 -7.75 -15.84
C LEU A 438 -4.67 -9.05 -15.08
N PHE A 439 -4.66 -9.01 -13.75
CA PHE A 439 -4.37 -10.19 -12.94
C PHE A 439 -5.45 -11.27 -13.06
N MET A 440 -6.73 -10.89 -12.99
CA MET A 440 -7.86 -11.81 -13.12
C MET A 440 -8.02 -12.34 -14.56
N GLY A 441 -7.46 -11.65 -15.55
CA GLY A 441 -7.39 -12.08 -16.95
C GLY A 441 -6.43 -13.25 -17.20
N ALA A 442 -5.51 -13.54 -16.28
CA ALA A 442 -4.59 -14.66 -16.39
C ALA A 442 -5.33 -16.02 -16.29
N PRO A 443 -5.26 -16.90 -17.32
CA PRO A 443 -5.98 -18.17 -17.31
C PRO A 443 -5.63 -19.08 -16.12
N GLU A 444 -4.38 -19.02 -15.66
CA GLU A 444 -3.88 -19.81 -14.54
C GLU A 444 -4.51 -19.40 -13.21
N VAL A 445 -4.73 -18.09 -13.02
CA VAL A 445 -5.41 -17.54 -11.83
C VAL A 445 -6.86 -18.00 -11.79
N GLN A 446 -7.57 -17.91 -12.92
CA GLN A 446 -8.96 -18.37 -13.04
C GLN A 446 -9.07 -19.85 -12.68
N LYS A 447 -8.19 -20.68 -13.23
CA LYS A 447 -8.13 -22.11 -12.93
C LYS A 447 -7.79 -22.39 -11.47
N GLY A 448 -6.84 -21.65 -10.88
CA GLY A 448 -6.47 -21.78 -9.48
C GLY A 448 -7.62 -21.45 -8.54
N LEU A 449 -8.34 -20.36 -8.81
CA LEU A 449 -9.54 -19.97 -8.07
C LEU A 449 -10.63 -21.05 -8.16
N GLU A 450 -10.92 -21.55 -9.37
CA GLU A 450 -11.87 -22.65 -9.58
C GLU A 450 -11.46 -23.91 -8.79
N ASN A 451 -10.18 -24.29 -8.83
CA ASN A 451 -9.66 -25.45 -8.10
C ASN A 451 -9.84 -25.30 -6.58
N LEU A 452 -9.68 -24.09 -6.05
CA LEU A 452 -9.87 -23.77 -4.63
C LEU A 452 -11.34 -23.61 -4.23
N GLY A 453 -12.28 -23.66 -5.19
CA GLY A 453 -13.71 -23.49 -4.95
C GLY A 453 -14.14 -22.04 -4.77
N PHE A 454 -13.36 -21.09 -5.28
CA PHE A 454 -13.75 -19.68 -5.37
C PHE A 454 -14.73 -19.46 -6.52
N THR A 455 -15.55 -18.44 -6.34
CA THR A 455 -16.44 -17.84 -7.33
C THR A 455 -16.10 -16.37 -7.43
N TYR A 456 -16.19 -15.81 -8.64
CA TYR A 456 -15.91 -14.41 -8.93
C TYR A 456 -16.77 -13.95 -10.10
N GLU A 457 -17.09 -12.65 -10.14
CA GLU A 457 -17.72 -12.03 -11.30
C GLU A 457 -16.65 -11.73 -12.36
N LYS A 458 -16.98 -11.99 -13.63
CA LYS A 458 -16.07 -11.75 -14.77
C LYS A 458 -16.12 -10.33 -15.27
#